data_AF-A0A2V5QR05-F1
#
_entry.id   AF-A0A2V5QR05-F1
#
_cell.length_a   1.000
_cell.length_b   1.000
_cell.length_c   1.000
_cell.angle_alpha   90.00
_cell.angle_beta   90.00
_cell.angle_gamma   90.00
#
_symmetry.space_group_name_H-M   'P 1'
#
loop_
_entity.id
_entity.type
_entity.pdbx_description
1 polymer ?
#
loop_
_entity_poly.entity_id
_entity_poly.type
_entity_poly.pdbx_seq_one_letter_code
_entity_poly.pdbx_strand_id
1 'polypeptide(L)'
;MATVQLAELAKILMGKLVLVLVVGAILVVLVGLPLSWLRLKLERGLIRALRSARSKRQKGESTASANESATTPHCPVCNSLMVKRVTRRGSGAGSTFWGCSNYPRCRGTRAILAIN
;
A
#
# COMPACT_ATOMS: atom_id res chain seq x y z
N MET A 1 -10.02 -65.48 31.10
CA MET A 1 -8.68 -65.18 30.55
C MET A 1 -8.76 -64.34 29.26
N ALA A 2 -9.58 -64.70 28.26
CA ALA A 2 -9.70 -63.93 27.00
C ALA A 2 -10.19 -62.46 27.15
N THR A 3 -11.06 -62.17 28.11
CA THR A 3 -11.59 -60.79 28.34
C THR A 3 -10.53 -59.82 28.87
N VAL A 4 -9.53 -60.32 29.61
CA VAL A 4 -8.45 -59.51 30.18
C VAL A 4 -7.46 -59.10 29.07
N GLN A 5 -7.19 -60.01 28.14
CA GLN A 5 -6.32 -59.74 26.98
C GLN A 5 -6.91 -58.67 26.04
N LEU A 6 -8.22 -58.71 25.81
CA LEU A 6 -8.92 -57.74 24.96
C LEU A 6 -8.91 -56.33 25.58
N ALA A 7 -9.08 -56.24 26.92
CA ALA A 7 -9.03 -54.97 27.65
C ALA A 7 -7.62 -54.35 27.61
N GLU A 8 -6.57 -55.16 27.71
CA GLU A 8 -5.20 -54.66 27.70
C GLU A 8 -4.73 -54.22 26.31
N LEU A 9 -5.13 -54.94 25.27
CA LEU A 9 -4.96 -54.52 23.89
C LEU A 9 -5.71 -53.22 23.58
N ALA A 10 -6.94 -53.07 24.09
CA ALA A 10 -7.73 -51.85 23.93
C ALA A 10 -7.08 -50.64 24.61
N LYS A 11 -6.52 -50.77 25.81
CA LYS A 11 -5.78 -49.69 26.48
C LYS A 11 -4.54 -49.27 25.71
N ILE A 12 -3.77 -50.23 25.18
CA ILE A 12 -2.58 -49.95 24.36
C ILE A 12 -2.98 -49.23 23.06
N LEU A 13 -4.06 -49.68 22.42
CA LEU A 13 -4.58 -49.06 21.19
C LEU A 13 -5.09 -47.64 21.44
N MET A 14 -5.89 -47.44 22.49
CA MET A 14 -6.40 -46.14 22.89
C MET A 14 -5.26 -45.19 23.28
N GLY A 15 -4.24 -45.67 24.00
CA GLY A 15 -3.07 -44.87 24.35
C GLY A 15 -2.28 -44.39 23.13
N LYS A 16 -2.08 -45.27 22.13
CA LYS A 16 -1.45 -44.90 20.85
C LYS A 16 -2.30 -43.91 20.06
N LEU A 17 -3.62 -44.08 20.03
CA LEU A 17 -4.54 -43.16 19.37
C LEU A 17 -4.51 -41.77 20.02
N VAL A 18 -4.56 -41.70 21.35
CA VAL A 18 -4.45 -40.44 22.10
C VAL A 18 -3.10 -39.78 21.84
N LEU A 19 -2.00 -40.55 21.84
CA LEU A 19 -0.68 -40.01 21.54
C LEU A 19 -0.61 -39.41 20.14
N VAL A 20 -1.15 -40.08 19.12
CA VAL A 20 -1.17 -39.57 17.74
C VAL A 20 -2.01 -38.29 17.63
N LEU A 21 -3.17 -38.24 18.28
CA LEU A 21 -4.02 -37.05 18.29
C LEU A 21 -3.36 -35.87 19.00
N VAL A 22 -2.73 -36.11 20.14
CA VAL A 22 -2.03 -35.07 20.91
C VAL A 22 -0.81 -34.56 20.14
N VAL A 23 0.03 -35.44 19.60
CA VAL A 23 1.20 -35.06 18.80
C VAL A 23 0.78 -34.32 17.52
N GLY A 24 -0.30 -34.78 16.86
CA GLY A 24 -0.86 -34.10 15.70
C GLY A 24 -1.36 -32.69 16.03
N ALA A 25 -2.12 -32.53 17.13
CA ALA A 25 -2.58 -31.22 17.58
C ALA A 25 -1.42 -30.30 17.96
N ILE A 26 -0.40 -30.82 18.65
CA ILE A 26 0.81 -30.08 19.01
C ILE A 26 1.55 -29.62 17.74
N LEU A 27 1.70 -30.48 16.72
CA LEU A 27 2.33 -30.10 15.45
C LEU A 27 1.52 -29.03 14.71
N VAL A 28 0.19 -29.13 14.69
CA VAL A 28 -0.67 -28.11 14.07
C VAL A 28 -0.56 -26.77 14.80
N VAL A 29 -0.46 -26.78 16.13
CA VAL A 29 -0.34 -25.55 16.92
C VAL A 29 1.05 -24.95 16.87
N LEU A 30 2.11 -25.76 16.99
CA LEU A 30 3.49 -25.28 17.02
C LEU A 30 4.06 -24.96 15.64
N VAL A 31 3.56 -25.60 14.58
CA VAL A 31 4.07 -25.43 13.22
C VAL A 31 3.00 -24.77 12.34
N GLY A 32 1.76 -25.25 12.37
CA GLY A 32 0.68 -24.76 11.52
C GLY A 32 0.26 -23.31 11.79
N LEU A 33 0.01 -22.94 13.05
CA LEU A 33 -0.34 -21.56 13.42
C LEU A 33 0.77 -20.54 13.03
N PRO A 34 2.06 -20.77 13.34
CA PRO A 34 3.11 -19.83 12.95
C PRO A 34 3.35 -19.79 11.43
N LEU A 35 3.29 -20.92 10.71
CA LEU A 35 3.40 -20.90 9.24
C LEU A 35 2.22 -20.17 8.59
N SER A 36 1.00 -20.35 9.11
CA SER A 36 -0.20 -19.66 8.65
C SER A 36 -0.11 -18.15 8.89
N TRP A 37 0.37 -17.74 10.07
CA TRP A 37 0.59 -16.34 10.39
C TRP A 37 1.71 -15.70 9.53
N LEU A 38 2.77 -16.45 9.23
CA LEU A 38 3.87 -16.02 8.36
C LEU A 38 3.40 -15.80 6.91
N ARG A 39 2.60 -16.73 6.36
CA ARG A 39 1.94 -16.60 5.06
C ARG A 39 1.08 -15.33 5.00
N LEU A 40 0.25 -15.10 6.03
CA LEU A 40 -0.63 -13.93 6.11
C LEU A 40 0.13 -12.60 6.21
N LYS A 41 1.28 -12.59 6.89
CA LYS A 41 2.14 -11.39 7.00
C LYS A 41 2.83 -11.04 5.68
N LEU A 42 3.17 -12.05 4.88
CA LEU A 42 3.79 -11.86 3.56
C LEU A 42 2.82 -11.22 2.56
N GLU A 43 1.57 -11.69 2.49
CA GLU A 43 0.54 -11.13 1.59
C GLU A 43 0.22 -9.66 1.91
N ARG A 44 0.11 -9.31 3.20
CA ARG A 44 -0.07 -7.92 3.64
C ARG A 44 1.14 -7.02 3.32
N GLY A 45 2.32 -7.58 3.14
CA GLY A 45 3.50 -6.88 2.66
C GLY A 45 3.40 -6.50 1.18
N LEU A 46 2.93 -7.43 0.35
CA LEU A 46 2.80 -7.24 -1.09
C LEU A 46 1.79 -6.14 -1.45
N ILE A 47 0.64 -6.09 -0.76
CA ILE A 47 -0.38 -5.05 -0.99
C ILE A 47 0.17 -3.65 -0.69
N ARG A 48 0.98 -3.51 0.37
CA ARG A 48 1.62 -2.23 0.73
C ARG A 48 2.66 -1.82 -0.30
N ALA A 49 3.46 -2.76 -0.79
CA ALA A 49 4.46 -2.51 -1.83
C ALA A 49 3.81 -2.08 -3.15
N LEU A 50 2.77 -2.77 -3.60
CA LEU A 50 2.05 -2.43 -4.84
C LEU A 50 1.37 -1.05 -4.77
N ARG A 51 0.76 -0.68 -3.62
CA ARG A 51 0.15 0.64 -3.42
C ARG A 51 1.19 1.77 -3.45
N SER A 52 2.34 1.55 -2.82
CA SER A 52 3.48 2.48 -2.86
C SER A 52 4.04 2.63 -4.28
N ALA A 53 4.23 1.52 -5.00
CA ALA A 53 4.70 1.53 -6.37
C ALA A 53 3.72 2.24 -7.32
N ARG A 54 2.40 2.06 -7.15
CA ARG A 54 1.36 2.77 -7.92
C ARG A 54 1.37 4.28 -7.65
N SER A 55 1.49 4.69 -6.38
CA SER A 55 1.61 6.11 -6.02
C SER A 55 2.85 6.75 -6.64
N LYS A 56 3.99 6.04 -6.66
CA LYS A 56 5.21 6.51 -7.32
C LYS A 56 5.06 6.58 -8.85
N ARG A 57 4.41 5.58 -9.47
CA ARG A 57 4.12 5.59 -10.92
C ARG A 57 3.19 6.75 -11.30
N GLN A 58 2.12 7.02 -10.56
CA GLN A 58 1.28 8.19 -10.85
C GLN A 58 2.03 9.51 -10.73
N LYS A 59 2.98 9.62 -9.80
CA LYS A 59 3.85 10.80 -9.68
C LYS A 59 4.88 10.91 -10.83
N GLY A 60 5.27 9.81 -11.45
CA GLY A 60 6.15 9.76 -12.62
C GLY A 60 5.43 9.90 -13.97
N GLU A 61 4.19 9.43 -14.07
CA GLU A 61 3.38 9.54 -15.29
C GLU A 61 2.87 10.98 -15.51
N SER A 62 2.64 11.73 -14.42
CA SER A 62 2.41 13.18 -14.50
C SER A 62 3.63 13.99 -14.98
N THR A 63 4.79 13.34 -15.19
CA THR A 63 5.94 13.95 -15.88
C THR A 63 6.14 13.43 -17.31
N ALA A 64 5.41 12.41 -17.75
CA ALA A 64 5.50 11.86 -19.12
C ALA A 64 4.34 12.29 -20.03
N SER A 65 3.17 12.62 -19.48
CA SER A 65 2.02 13.16 -20.24
C SER A 65 1.91 14.71 -20.17
N ALA A 66 2.94 15.39 -19.67
CA ALA A 66 3.02 16.86 -19.63
C ALA A 66 3.88 17.45 -20.77
N ASN A 67 4.00 16.73 -21.88
CA ASN A 67 4.55 17.28 -23.14
C ASN A 67 3.45 17.60 -24.17
N GLU A 68 2.20 17.73 -23.73
CA GLU A 68 1.11 18.33 -24.50
C GLU A 68 0.73 19.67 -23.88
N SER A 69 1.64 20.64 -24.02
CA SER A 69 1.35 22.06 -24.30
C SER A 69 2.63 22.82 -24.02
N ALA A 70 3.24 23.39 -25.06
CA ALA A 70 4.40 24.27 -25.01
C ALA A 70 4.18 25.60 -24.22
N THR A 71 3.37 25.59 -23.16
CA THR A 71 2.87 26.78 -22.45
C THR A 71 2.83 26.63 -20.93
N THR A 72 3.14 25.45 -20.35
CA THR A 72 3.18 25.30 -18.89
C THR A 72 4.56 25.72 -18.36
N PRO A 73 4.68 26.85 -17.64
CA PRO A 73 5.97 27.33 -17.18
C PRO A 73 6.48 26.50 -15.99
N HIS A 74 7.80 26.45 -15.85
CA HIS A 74 8.46 25.97 -14.64
C HIS A 74 8.44 27.03 -13.53
N CYS A 75 8.39 26.55 -12.28
CA CYS A 75 8.45 27.38 -11.09
C CYS A 75 9.84 28.02 -10.93
N PRO A 76 9.95 29.35 -10.74
CA PRO A 76 11.25 30.02 -10.61
C PRO A 76 12.00 29.68 -9.31
N VAL A 77 11.34 29.04 -8.34
CA VAL A 77 11.91 28.75 -7.02
C VAL A 77 12.46 27.32 -6.92
N CYS A 78 11.76 26.34 -7.48
CA CYS A 78 12.11 24.92 -7.33
C CYS A 78 12.09 24.13 -8.65
N ASN A 79 11.90 24.83 -9.76
CA ASN A 79 11.86 24.27 -11.11
C ASN A 79 10.79 23.20 -11.39
N SER A 80 9.90 22.91 -10.43
CA SER A 80 8.77 22.00 -10.64
C SER A 80 7.74 22.60 -11.59
N LEU A 81 6.95 21.74 -12.23
CA LEU A 81 5.83 22.15 -13.08
C LEU A 81 4.83 23.02 -12.30
N MET A 82 4.27 24.02 -12.98
CA MET A 82 3.23 24.88 -12.43
C MET A 82 1.84 24.42 -12.87
N VAL A 83 0.83 24.75 -12.07
CA VAL A 83 -0.58 24.45 -12.32
C VAL A 83 -1.39 25.74 -12.34
N LYS A 84 -2.38 25.84 -13.24
CA LYS A 84 -3.28 27.01 -13.29
C LYS A 84 -4.19 26.99 -12.06
N ARG A 85 -4.26 28.11 -11.35
CA ARG A 85 -5.14 28.33 -10.19
C ARG A 85 -5.92 29.61 -10.41
N VAL A 86 -7.13 29.66 -9.86
CA VAL A 86 -8.01 30.84 -9.93
C VAL A 86 -8.00 31.54 -8.58
N THR A 87 -7.81 32.85 -8.57
CA THR A 87 -8.00 33.68 -7.38
C THR A 87 -9.49 33.75 -7.04
N ARG A 88 -9.86 33.30 -5.84
CA ARG A 88 -11.26 33.27 -5.39
C ARG A 88 -11.72 34.57 -4.72
N ARG A 89 -10.81 35.49 -4.39
CA ARG A 89 -11.09 36.66 -3.55
C ARG A 89 -10.19 37.84 -3.91
N GLY A 90 -10.65 39.06 -3.65
CA GLY A 90 -9.93 40.32 -3.90
C GLY A 90 -10.28 40.97 -5.25
N SER A 91 -9.59 42.08 -5.56
CA SER A 91 -9.77 42.87 -6.78
C SER A 91 -9.48 42.09 -8.08
N GLY A 92 -8.74 40.98 -7.99
CA GLY A 92 -8.49 40.06 -9.10
C GLY A 92 -9.31 38.77 -9.04
N ALA A 93 -10.46 38.72 -8.36
CA ALA A 93 -11.28 37.51 -8.30
C ALA A 93 -11.66 37.03 -9.71
N GLY A 94 -11.45 35.74 -9.99
CA GLY A 94 -11.66 35.13 -11.31
C GLY A 94 -10.41 35.11 -12.20
N SER A 95 -9.35 35.85 -11.86
CA SER A 95 -8.09 35.78 -12.61
C SER A 95 -7.40 34.42 -12.44
N THR A 96 -6.79 33.92 -13.52
CA THR A 96 -5.97 32.71 -13.46
C THR A 96 -4.50 33.08 -13.30
N PHE A 97 -3.78 32.30 -12.50
CA PHE A 97 -2.33 32.41 -12.33
C PHE A 97 -1.70 31.03 -12.28
N TRP A 98 -0.41 30.96 -12.60
CA TRP A 98 0.37 29.76 -12.40
C TRP A 98 0.82 29.67 -10.94
N GLY A 99 0.47 28.59 -10.24
CA GLY A 99 0.96 28.27 -8.91
C GLY A 99 1.83 27.02 -8.93
N CYS A 100 2.82 26.94 -8.05
CA CYS A 100 3.68 25.76 -7.91
C CYS A 100 2.86 24.50 -7.53
N SER A 101 3.15 23.37 -8.19
CA SER A 101 2.55 22.07 -7.85
C SER A 101 2.90 21.59 -6.43
N ASN A 102 4.03 22.03 -5.89
CA ASN A 102 4.50 21.67 -4.54
C ASN A 102 3.97 22.58 -3.42
N TYR A 103 2.96 23.43 -3.66
CA TYR A 103 2.32 24.20 -2.58
C TYR A 103 1.72 23.25 -1.52
N PRO A 104 1.90 23.48 -0.19
CA PRO A 104 2.41 24.68 0.47
C PRO A 104 3.93 24.74 0.69
N ARG A 105 4.67 23.69 0.30
CA ARG A 105 6.13 23.59 0.49
C ARG A 105 6.90 24.57 -0.40
N CYS A 106 6.35 24.90 -1.57
CA CYS A 106 6.86 25.95 -2.44
C CYS A 106 5.71 26.91 -2.82
N ARG A 107 5.96 28.22 -2.64
CA ARG A 107 4.96 29.29 -2.89
C ARG A 107 5.23 30.06 -4.19
N GLY A 108 6.06 29.54 -5.10
CA GLY A 108 6.34 30.21 -6.36
C GLY A 108 5.07 30.36 -7.22
N THR A 109 4.88 31.55 -7.78
CA THR A 109 3.76 31.90 -8.66
C THR A 109 4.25 32.63 -9.91
N ARG A 110 3.46 32.62 -10.98
CA ARG A 110 3.67 33.41 -12.20
C ARG A 110 2.31 33.88 -12.73
N ALA A 111 2.27 35.07 -13.29
CA ALA A 111 1.06 35.56 -13.96
C ALA A 111 0.82 34.79 -15.27
N ILE A 112 -0.44 34.60 -15.63
CA ILE A 112 -0.82 34.19 -16.98
C ILE A 112 -1.03 35.48 -17.76
N LEU A 113 -0.15 35.76 -18.72
CA LEU A 113 -0.39 36.81 -19.70
C LEU A 113 -1.40 36.25 -20.69
N ALA A 114 -2.68 36.62 -20.54
CA ALA A 114 -3.67 36.39 -21.58
C ALA A 114 -3.32 37.34 -22.73
N ILE A 115 -2.69 36.80 -23.77
CA ILE A 115 -2.52 37.50 -25.04
C ILE A 115 -3.94 37.58 -25.61
N ASN A 116 -4.52 38.78 -25.59
CA ASN A 116 -5.81 39.09 -26.20
C ASN A 116 -5.64 39.35 -27.70
#